data_AF-A0A1I3PH31-F1
#
_entry.id   AF-A0A1I3PH31-F1
#
_cell.length_a   1.000
_cell.length_b   1.000
_cell.length_c   1.000
_cell.angle_alpha   90.00
_cell.angle_beta   90.00
_cell.angle_gamma   90.00
#
_symmetry.space_group_name_H-M   'P 1'
#
loop_
_entity.id
_entity.type
_entity.pdbx_description
1 polymer ?
#
loop_
_entity_poly.entity_id
_entity_poly.type
_entity_poly.pdbx_seq_one_letter_code
_entity_poly.pdbx_strand_id
1 'polypeptide(L)' 'MRETLIVRAEDIRAARLCFQGARPWFRRHGLDWQAFLAEGLPSEVLAATGDAMALRVIAEAEKRAARMTGED' A
#
# COMPACT_ATOMS: atom_id res chain seq x y z
N MET A 1 19.32 -8.94 2.68
CA MET A 1 18.09 -8.56 3.41
C MET A 1 17.06 -8.22 2.36
N ARG A 2 15.83 -8.74 2.46
CA ARG A 2 14.76 -8.28 1.55
C ARG A 2 14.36 -6.89 2.03
N GLU A 3 14.48 -5.89 1.16
CA GLU A 3 14.03 -4.55 1.49
C GLU A 3 12.51 -4.57 1.61
N THR A 4 11.99 -4.09 2.74
CA THR A 4 10.54 -4.06 2.95
C THR A 4 9.95 -2.97 2.07
N LEU A 5 9.13 -3.36 1.10
CA LEU A 5 8.41 -2.41 0.25
C LEU A 5 7.37 -1.66 1.08
N ILE A 6 7.56 -0.35 1.23
CA ILE A 6 6.59 0.51 1.91
C ILE A 6 5.52 0.98 0.92
N VAL A 7 4.29 0.59 1.20
CA VAL A 7 3.09 1.05 0.51
C VAL A 7 2.65 2.40 1.09
N ARG A 8 2.34 3.35 0.22
CA ARG A 8 1.99 4.74 0.55
C ARG A 8 0.63 5.12 -0.02
N ALA A 9 0.09 6.25 0.44
CA ALA A 9 -1.20 6.77 -0.01
C ALA A 9 -1.28 7.06 -1.52
N GLU A 10 -0.14 7.32 -2.17
CA GLU A 10 -0.05 7.47 -3.63
C GLU A 10 -0.34 6.17 -4.38
N ASP A 11 0.02 5.02 -3.82
CA ASP A 11 -0.21 3.70 -4.41
C ASP A 11 -1.72 3.37 -4.39
N ILE A 12 -2.45 3.83 -3.37
CA ILE A 12 -3.92 3.72 -3.33
C ILE A 12 -4.55 4.48 -4.50
N ARG A 13 -4.05 5.70 -4.79
CA ARG A 13 -4.54 6.51 -5.91
C ARG A 13 -4.17 5.88 -7.25
N ALA A 14 -2.94 5.38 -7.40
CA ALA A 14 -2.49 4.65 -8.58
C ALA A 14 -3.33 3.39 -8.83
N ALA A 15 -3.75 2.70 -7.75
CA ALA A 15 -4.61 1.52 -7.82
C ALA A 15 -6.08 1.85 -8.16
N ARG A 16 -6.39 3.13 -8.42
CA ARG A 16 -7.74 3.67 -8.71
C ARG A 16 -8.72 3.42 -7.58
N LEU A 17 -8.25 3.42 -6.34
CA LEU A 17 -9.10 3.35 -5.15
C LEU A 17 -9.35 4.76 -4.60
N CYS A 18 -10.57 5.01 -4.12
CA CYS A 18 -10.91 6.26 -3.45
C CYS A 18 -10.61 6.17 -1.95
N PHE A 19 -10.12 7.26 -1.34
CA PHE A 19 -9.83 7.30 0.10
C PHE A 19 -11.07 7.07 0.98
N GLN A 20 -12.25 7.46 0.49
CA GLN A 20 -13.52 7.20 1.17
C GLN A 20 -13.82 5.69 1.28
N GLY A 21 -13.46 4.90 0.27
CA GLY A 21 -13.59 3.44 0.28
C GLY A 21 -12.44 2.73 1.00
N ALA A 22 -11.23 3.29 0.92
CA ALA A 22 -10.05 2.71 1.57
C ALA A 22 -10.13 2.78 3.11
N ARG A 23 -10.59 3.89 3.68
CA ARG A 23 -10.66 4.08 5.14
C ARG A 23 -11.49 3.00 5.88
N PRO A 24 -12.74 2.67 5.48
CA PRO A 24 -13.49 1.58 6.11
C PRO A 24 -12.90 0.21 5.80
N TRP A 25 -12.22 0.03 4.67
CA TRP A 25 -11.50 -1.19 4.31
C TRP A 25 -10.32 -1.45 5.28
N PHE A 26 -9.46 -0.46 5.53
CA PHE A 26 -8.39 -0.55 6.53
C PHE A 26 -8.91 -0.95 7.91
N ARG A 27 -10.00 -0.33 8.36
CA ARG A 27 -10.62 -0.64 9.66
C ARG A 27 -11.10 -2.10 9.74
N ARG A 28 -11.61 -2.69 8.66
CA ARG A 28 -12.05 -4.10 8.63
C ARG A 28 -10.88 -5.07 8.81
N HIS A 29 -9.69 -4.68 8.38
CA HIS A 29 -8.46 -5.46 8.53
C HIS A 29 -7.66 -5.11 9.80
N GLY A 30 -8.20 -4.25 10.68
CA GLY A 30 -7.49 -3.82 11.89
C GLY A 30 -6.28 -2.92 11.61
N LEU A 31 -6.21 -2.32 10.43
CA LEU A 31 -5.10 -1.45 10.02
C LEU A 31 -5.42 0.01 10.40
N ASP A 32 -4.39 0.72 10.90
CA ASP A 32 -4.51 2.14 11.24
C ASP A 32 -4.36 3.01 9.99
N TRP A 33 -5.46 3.69 9.64
CA TRP A 33 -5.51 4.60 8.50
C TRP A 33 -4.64 5.85 8.70
N GLN A 34 -4.56 6.40 9.92
CA GLN A 34 -3.76 7.60 10.17
C GLN A 34 -2.27 7.28 10.14
N ALA A 35 -1.84 6.17 10.77
CA ALA A 35 -0.46 5.70 10.69
C ALA A 35 -0.05 5.49 9.22
N PHE A 36 -0.89 4.79 8.44
CA PHE A 36 -0.65 4.58 7.02
C PHE A 36 -0.47 5.89 6.22
N LEU A 37 -1.24 6.94 6.50
CA LEU A 37 -1.08 8.22 5.80
C LEU A 37 0.22 8.95 6.19
N ALA A 38 0.70 8.78 7.42
CA ALA A 38 1.90 9.45 7.92
C ALA A 38 3.19 8.75 7.46
N GLU A 39 3.27 7.43 7.63
CA GLU A 39 4.51 6.67 7.40
C GLU A 39 4.41 5.63 6.28
N GLY A 40 3.19 5.25 5.89
CA GLY A 40 2.93 4.11 5.01
C GLY A 40 2.80 2.80 5.80
N LEU A 41 2.74 1.68 5.09
CA LEU A 41 2.76 0.34 5.71
C LEU A 41 3.62 -0.63 4.90
N PRO A 42 4.26 -1.61 5.55
CA PRO A 42 4.89 -2.73 4.87
C PRO A 42 3.91 -3.45 3.93
N SER A 43 4.35 -3.79 2.73
CA SER A 43 3.56 -4.59 1.78
C SER A 43 3.16 -5.94 2.37
N GLU A 44 3.98 -6.52 3.25
CA GLU A 44 3.72 -7.78 3.96
C GLU A 44 2.48 -7.69 4.86
N VAL A 45 2.28 -6.55 5.54
CA VAL A 45 1.10 -6.32 6.39
C VAL A 45 -0.17 -6.30 5.54
N LEU A 46 -0.11 -5.66 4.37
CA LEU A 46 -1.23 -5.65 3.42
C LEU A 46 -1.43 -7.03 2.79
N ALA A 47 -0.37 -7.75 2.43
CA ALA A 47 -0.45 -9.08 1.83
C ALA A 47 -1.06 -10.11 2.80
N ALA A 48 -0.78 -9.99 4.10
CA ALA A 48 -1.34 -10.85 5.14
C ALA A 48 -2.87 -10.76 5.24
N THR A 49 -3.49 -9.66 4.74
CA THR A 49 -4.96 -9.54 4.69
C THR A 49 -5.61 -10.51 3.70
N GLY A 50 -4.86 -11.01 2.71
CA GLY A 50 -5.38 -11.84 1.62
C GLY A 50 -6.36 -11.11 0.69
N ASP A 51 -6.48 -9.78 0.82
CA ASP A 51 -7.49 -8.99 0.13
C ASP A 51 -7.02 -8.59 -1.29
N ALA A 52 -7.90 -8.76 -2.28
CA ALA A 52 -7.58 -8.44 -3.66
C ALA A 52 -7.29 -6.94 -3.88
N MET A 53 -7.88 -6.04 -3.09
CA MET A 53 -7.55 -4.61 -3.10
C MET A 53 -6.16 -4.37 -2.52
N ALA A 54 -5.76 -5.05 -1.45
CA ALA A 54 -4.40 -4.96 -0.91
C ALA A 54 -3.36 -5.35 -1.97
N LEU A 55 -3.56 -6.50 -2.64
CA LEU A 55 -2.66 -6.96 -3.69
C LEU A 55 -2.53 -5.96 -4.84
N ARG A 56 -3.63 -5.31 -5.24
CA ARG A 56 -3.61 -4.25 -6.26
C ARG A 56 -2.79 -3.04 -5.83
N VAL A 57 -2.91 -2.62 -4.57
CA VAL A 57 -2.14 -1.47 -4.05
C VAL A 57 -0.65 -1.83 -3.94
N ILE A 58 -0.33 -3.06 -3.51
CA ILE A 58 1.06 -3.56 -3.46
C ILE A 58 1.69 -3.53 -4.86
N ALA A 59 0.97 -3.97 -5.89
CA ALA A 59 1.48 -3.95 -7.26
C ALA A 59 1.80 -2.52 -7.75
N GLU A 60 1.05 -1.51 -7.33
CA GLU A 60 1.39 -0.12 -7.66
C GLU A 60 2.60 0.39 -6.88
N ALA A 61 2.75 -0.01 -5.62
CA ALA A 61 3.95 0.27 -4.83
C ALA A 61 5.21 -0.35 -5.46
N GLU A 62 5.11 -1.58 -5.98
CA GLU A 62 6.21 -2.25 -6.70
C GLU A 62 6.59 -1.49 -7.96
N LYS A 63 5.61 -1.05 -8.76
CA LYS A 63 5.88 -0.23 -9.96
C LYS A 63 6.56 1.08 -9.61
N ARG A 64 6.18 1.72 -8.51
CA ARG A 64 6.82 2.95 -8.03
C ARG A 64 8.25 2.68 -7.60
N ALA A 65 8.50 1.65 -6.79
CA ALA A 65 9.84 1.28 -6.35
C ALA A 65 10.75 0.95 -7.54
N ALA A 66 10.25 0.21 -8.54
CA ALA A 66 10.98 -0.11 -9.76
C ALA A 66 11.38 1.14 -10.57
N ARG A 67 10.57 2.20 -10.55
CA ARG A 67 10.93 3.50 -11.18
C ARG A 67 11.98 4.25 -10.38
N MET A 68 11.99 4.14 -9.05
CA MET A 68 12.97 4.79 -8.20
C MET A 68 14.36 4.15 -8.28
N THR A 69 14.43 2.83 -8.48
CA THR A 69 15.69 2.08 -8.70
C THR A 69 16.23 2.19 -10.14
N GLY A 70 15.45 2.74 -11.07
CA GLY A 70 15.85 2.90 -12.48
C GLY A 70 16.54 4.24 -12.80
N GLU A 71 16.75 5.09 -11.80
CA GLU A 71 17.41 6.40 -11.93
C GLU A 71 18.63 6.44 -11.00
N ASP A 72 19.58 5.55 -11.27
CA ASP A 72 20.94 5.53 -10.71
C ASP A 72 21.96 5.34 -11.85
#